data_AF-A0A2V6GZE6-F1
#
_entry.id   AF-A0A2V6GZE6-F1
#
_cell.length_a   1.000
_cell.length_b   1.000
_cell.length_c   1.000
_cell.angle_alpha   90.00
_cell.angle_beta   90.00
_cell.angle_gamma   90.00
#
_symmetry.space_group_name_H-M   'P 1'
#
loop_
_entity.id
_entity.type
_entity.pdbx_description
1 polymer ?
#
loop_
_entity_poly.entity_id
_entity_poly.type
_entity_poly.pdbx_seq_one_letter_code
_entity_poly.pdbx_strand_id
1 'polypeptide(L)'
;MAATYDVFDDFIAAAEYLIDNKFTSTSKLAIGGGSNGGLLVGACMTQRPDLYGATLPAVGVMDMLHFQKFTIGWAWTSDYGSSENKDDFPFLYAYSPLHHIVKGCCYPPTLITTADHDDRVVPAHSFKFAARLQAAQGCDKPVLIRIETKAGHGAGKPTTKIIRETADRWAFLVKELGVKIQK
;
A
#
# COMPACT_ATOMS: atom_id res chain seq x y z
N MET A 1 -4.43 20.76 -10.51
CA MET A 1 -3.92 19.54 -9.86
C MET A 1 -4.40 18.31 -10.63
N ALA A 2 -3.74 17.98 -11.75
CA ALA A 2 -4.06 16.82 -12.58
C ALA A 2 -3.07 15.64 -12.40
N ALA A 3 -1.90 15.90 -11.82
CA ALA A 3 -0.77 14.97 -11.85
C ALA A 3 -0.88 13.73 -10.94
N THR A 4 -1.82 13.68 -9.98
CA THR A 4 -1.91 12.54 -9.04
C THR A 4 -2.59 11.32 -9.64
N TYR A 5 -3.52 11.49 -10.59
CA TYR A 5 -4.14 10.36 -11.31
C TYR A 5 -3.16 9.72 -12.29
N ASP A 6 -2.39 10.54 -12.98
CA ASP A 6 -1.38 10.08 -13.95
C ASP A 6 -0.40 9.07 -13.33
N VAL A 7 -0.01 9.24 -12.06
CA VAL A 7 0.93 8.33 -11.38
C VAL A 7 0.35 6.93 -11.16
N PHE A 8 -0.94 6.82 -10.83
CA PHE A 8 -1.58 5.52 -10.60
C PHE A 8 -1.83 4.80 -11.93
N ASP A 9 -2.26 5.54 -12.94
CA ASP A 9 -2.49 5.02 -14.29
C ASP A 9 -1.17 4.56 -14.91
N ASP A 10 -0.08 5.30 -14.76
CA ASP A 10 1.26 4.90 -15.20
C ASP A 10 1.71 3.58 -14.54
N PHE A 11 1.46 3.42 -13.24
CA PHE A 11 1.85 2.21 -12.51
C PHE A 11 0.98 1.00 -12.86
N ILE A 12 -0.30 1.21 -13.13
CA ILE A 12 -1.22 0.20 -13.66
C ILE A 12 -0.77 -0.21 -15.07
N ALA A 13 -0.46 0.76 -15.95
CA ALA A 13 0.03 0.51 -17.31
C ALA A 13 1.35 -0.27 -17.31
N ALA A 14 2.26 0.00 -16.36
CA ALA A 14 3.49 -0.77 -16.21
C ALA A 14 3.22 -2.24 -15.84
N ALA A 15 2.24 -2.50 -14.97
CA ALA A 15 1.82 -3.86 -14.63
C ALA A 15 1.21 -4.59 -15.83
N GLU A 16 0.33 -3.92 -16.58
CA GLU A 16 -0.27 -4.45 -17.81
C GLU A 16 0.81 -4.74 -18.87
N TYR A 17 1.77 -3.84 -19.06
CA TYR A 17 2.89 -4.02 -19.97
C TYR A 17 3.69 -5.30 -19.64
N LEU A 18 4.00 -5.55 -18.36
CA LEU A 18 4.74 -6.75 -17.95
C LEU A 18 3.97 -8.05 -18.24
N ILE A 19 2.65 -8.02 -18.11
CA ILE A 19 1.77 -9.17 -18.38
C ILE A 19 1.61 -9.39 -19.89
N ASP A 20 1.41 -8.32 -20.66
CA ASP A 20 1.23 -8.38 -22.11
C ASP A 20 2.49 -8.88 -22.81
N ASN A 21 3.66 -8.43 -22.34
CA ASN A 21 4.97 -8.84 -22.85
C ASN A 21 5.51 -10.14 -22.23
N LYS A 22 4.68 -10.88 -21.49
CA LYS A 22 4.98 -12.23 -20.98
C LYS A 22 6.19 -12.30 -20.04
N PHE A 23 6.53 -11.20 -19.36
CA PHE A 23 7.48 -11.22 -18.25
C PHE A 23 6.88 -11.92 -17.02
N THR A 24 5.57 -11.78 -16.82
CA THR A 24 4.83 -12.39 -15.71
C THR A 24 3.35 -12.59 -16.09
N SER A 25 2.53 -12.99 -15.13
CA SER A 25 1.07 -13.03 -15.22
C SER A 25 0.47 -12.41 -13.95
N THR A 26 -0.83 -12.10 -13.96
CA THR A 26 -1.57 -11.60 -12.78
C THR A 26 -1.24 -12.42 -11.52
N SER A 27 -1.32 -13.76 -11.58
CA SER A 27 -1.08 -14.64 -10.43
C SER A 27 0.39 -14.70 -9.98
N LYS A 28 1.31 -14.09 -10.74
CA LYS A 28 2.75 -14.06 -10.49
C LYS A 28 3.30 -12.64 -10.33
N LEU A 29 2.43 -11.61 -10.41
CA LEU A 29 2.81 -10.21 -10.27
C LEU A 29 2.55 -9.74 -8.84
N ALA A 30 3.56 -9.14 -8.21
CA ALA A 30 3.40 -8.41 -6.97
C ALA A 30 3.85 -6.96 -7.11
N ILE A 31 3.16 -6.06 -6.43
CA ILE A 31 3.53 -4.65 -6.32
C ILE A 31 3.92 -4.31 -4.88
N GLY A 32 4.90 -3.43 -4.70
CA GLY A 32 5.38 -3.02 -3.38
C GLY A 32 5.94 -1.61 -3.41
N GLY A 33 5.75 -0.87 -2.32
CA GLY A 33 6.13 0.54 -2.23
C GLY A 33 6.03 1.07 -0.81
N GLY A 34 6.90 2.03 -0.49
CA GLY A 34 7.02 2.63 0.84
C GLY A 34 6.65 4.12 0.88
N SER A 35 6.06 4.61 1.97
CA SER A 35 5.70 6.03 2.15
C SER A 35 4.69 6.49 1.09
N ASN A 36 5.05 7.43 0.20
CA ASN A 36 4.24 7.76 -0.98
C ASN A 36 4.04 6.52 -1.89
N GLY A 37 5.04 5.64 -1.97
CA GLY A 37 4.90 4.34 -2.64
C GLY A 37 3.93 3.40 -1.93
N GLY A 38 3.71 3.57 -0.63
CA GLY A 38 2.67 2.83 0.10
C GLY A 38 1.27 3.31 -0.27
N LEU A 39 1.09 4.64 -0.45
CA LEU A 39 -0.11 5.22 -1.05
C LEU A 39 -0.34 4.69 -2.46
N LEU A 40 0.69 4.68 -3.32
CA LEU A 40 0.65 4.13 -4.67
C LEU A 40 0.10 2.69 -4.68
N VAL A 41 0.70 1.80 -3.88
CA VAL A 41 0.23 0.41 -3.80
C VAL A 41 -1.22 0.34 -3.31
N GLY A 42 -1.57 1.10 -2.28
CA GLY A 42 -2.94 1.16 -1.73
C GLY A 42 -3.98 1.64 -2.74
N ALA A 43 -3.65 2.67 -3.53
CA ALA A 43 -4.53 3.23 -4.55
C ALA A 43 -4.71 2.23 -5.70
N CYS A 44 -3.61 1.70 -6.26
CA CYS A 44 -3.67 0.75 -7.36
C CYS A 44 -4.42 -0.54 -6.97
N MET A 45 -4.19 -1.09 -5.78
CA MET A 45 -4.89 -2.31 -5.35
C MET A 45 -6.38 -2.10 -5.06
N THR A 46 -6.80 -0.87 -4.74
CA THR A 46 -8.21 -0.56 -4.52
C THR A 46 -8.95 -0.23 -5.82
N GLN A 47 -8.24 0.31 -6.81
CA GLN A 47 -8.77 0.57 -8.16
C GLN A 47 -8.79 -0.68 -9.05
N ARG A 48 -7.72 -1.47 -9.06
CA ARG A 48 -7.52 -2.67 -9.90
C ARG A 48 -7.16 -3.91 -9.07
N PRO A 49 -8.04 -4.37 -8.16
CA PRO A 49 -7.79 -5.55 -7.34
C PRO A 49 -7.60 -6.84 -8.17
N ASP A 50 -8.06 -6.84 -9.42
CA ASP A 50 -7.95 -7.93 -10.39
C ASP A 50 -6.56 -8.07 -11.03
N LEU A 51 -5.70 -7.05 -10.95
CA LEU A 51 -4.46 -6.97 -11.72
C LEU A 51 -3.25 -7.61 -11.00
N TYR A 52 -3.34 -7.82 -9.69
CA TYR A 52 -2.18 -8.21 -8.86
C TYR A 52 -2.38 -9.56 -8.19
N GLY A 53 -1.28 -10.33 -8.11
CA GLY A 53 -1.21 -11.60 -7.40
C GLY A 53 -0.88 -11.45 -5.91
N ALA A 54 -0.22 -10.36 -5.51
CA ALA A 54 0.01 -9.96 -4.12
C ALA A 54 0.40 -8.47 -4.02
N THR A 55 0.22 -7.86 -2.85
CA THR A 55 0.54 -6.44 -2.61
C THR A 55 1.29 -6.21 -1.29
N LEU A 56 2.29 -5.33 -1.32
CA LEU A 56 3.19 -5.03 -0.21
C LEU A 56 3.25 -3.51 0.11
N PRO A 57 2.16 -2.88 0.60
CA PRO A 57 2.21 -1.49 1.02
C PRO A 57 2.99 -1.33 2.34
N ALA A 58 3.99 -0.44 2.36
CA ALA A 58 4.84 -0.18 3.52
C ALA A 58 4.75 1.29 3.98
N VAL A 59 4.57 1.51 5.29
CA VAL A 59 4.57 2.84 5.95
C VAL A 59 3.83 3.92 5.16
N GLY A 60 2.68 3.54 4.58
CA GLY A 60 2.00 4.30 3.54
C GLY A 60 0.96 5.29 4.07
N VAL A 61 0.72 6.36 3.31
CA VAL A 61 -0.32 7.35 3.58
C VAL A 61 -1.66 6.84 3.03
N MET A 62 -2.46 6.18 3.87
CA MET A 62 -3.68 5.48 3.42
C MET A 62 -4.97 6.29 3.52
N ASP A 63 -4.95 7.35 4.33
CA ASP A 63 -6.10 8.22 4.62
C ASP A 63 -5.77 9.62 4.12
N MET A 64 -6.12 9.87 2.86
CA MET A 64 -5.82 11.14 2.20
C MET A 64 -6.74 12.27 2.66
N LEU A 65 -7.77 11.97 3.47
CA LEU A 65 -8.64 12.98 4.04
C LEU A 65 -8.12 13.50 5.40
N HIS A 66 -7.17 12.82 6.03
CA HIS A 66 -6.70 13.21 7.37
C HIS A 66 -5.18 13.23 7.52
N PHE A 67 -4.40 12.90 6.49
CA PHE A 67 -2.94 12.83 6.59
C PHE A 67 -2.32 14.14 7.13
N GLN A 68 -2.87 15.29 6.72
CA GLN A 68 -2.36 16.60 7.07
C GLN A 68 -2.52 16.96 8.55
N LYS A 69 -3.37 16.21 9.27
CA LYS A 69 -3.65 16.43 10.70
C LYS A 69 -2.64 15.74 11.62
N PHE A 70 -1.69 14.97 11.08
CA PHE A 70 -0.74 14.21 11.86
C PHE A 70 0.70 14.66 11.59
N THR A 71 1.45 14.92 12.67
CA THR A 71 2.89 15.21 12.69
C THR A 71 3.35 16.16 11.57
N ILE A 72 4.12 15.66 10.59
CA ILE A 72 4.68 16.44 9.48
C ILE A 72 3.80 16.37 8.21
N GLY A 73 2.66 15.68 8.26
CA GLY A 73 1.78 15.50 7.11
C GLY A 73 1.27 16.81 6.51
N TRP A 74 1.13 17.87 7.32
CA TRP A 74 0.77 19.22 6.83
C TRP A 74 1.74 19.74 5.76
N ALA A 75 3.01 19.35 5.81
CA ALA A 75 4.03 19.80 4.87
C ALA A 75 3.88 19.16 3.48
N TRP A 76 3.13 18.06 3.35
CA TRP A 76 2.87 17.40 2.07
C TRP A 76 1.61 17.91 1.37
N THR A 77 0.92 18.88 1.97
CA THR A 77 -0.22 19.54 1.32
C THR A 77 0.18 20.31 0.06
N SER A 78 1.46 20.69 -0.08
CA SER A 78 2.02 21.23 -1.33
C SER A 78 1.95 20.24 -2.49
N ASP A 79 2.02 18.94 -2.19
CA ASP A 79 2.09 17.87 -3.19
C ASP A 79 0.70 17.25 -3.42
N TYR A 80 -0.06 17.04 -2.34
CA TYR A 80 -1.35 16.35 -2.41
C TYR A 80 -2.58 17.27 -2.41
N GLY A 81 -2.44 18.51 -1.94
CA GLY A 81 -3.58 19.34 -1.52
C GLY A 81 -4.03 19.04 -0.08
N SER A 82 -5.12 19.65 0.37
CA SER A 82 -5.67 19.43 1.72
C SER A 82 -7.17 19.23 1.70
N SER A 83 -7.68 18.23 2.45
CA SER A 83 -9.13 18.02 2.56
C SER A 83 -9.87 19.13 3.31
N GLU A 84 -9.14 20.06 3.93
CA GLU A 84 -9.68 21.29 4.53
C GLU A 84 -9.94 22.37 3.47
N ASN A 85 -9.38 22.21 2.26
CA ASN A 85 -9.73 22.99 1.09
C ASN A 85 -10.83 22.28 0.30
N LYS A 86 -11.95 22.98 0.07
CA LYS A 86 -13.10 22.46 -0.66
C LYS A 86 -12.75 22.02 -2.07
N ASP A 87 -11.82 22.70 -2.73
CA ASP A 87 -11.47 22.43 -4.12
C ASP A 87 -10.57 21.18 -4.26
N ASP A 88 -9.82 20.84 -3.22
CA ASP A 88 -8.90 19.69 -3.22
C ASP A 88 -9.59 18.40 -2.77
N PHE A 89 -10.60 18.53 -1.90
CA PHE A 89 -11.32 17.39 -1.31
C PHE A 89 -11.79 16.35 -2.34
N PRO A 90 -12.46 16.72 -3.45
CA PRO A 90 -12.94 15.73 -4.42
C PRO A 90 -11.82 14.86 -5.00
N PHE A 91 -10.65 15.47 -5.27
CA PHE A 91 -9.49 14.77 -5.80
C PHE A 91 -8.89 13.83 -4.76
N LEU A 92 -8.65 14.32 -3.54
CA LEU A 92 -8.13 13.49 -2.44
C LEU A 92 -9.05 12.31 -2.13
N TYR A 93 -10.37 12.57 -2.10
CA TYR A 93 -11.35 11.53 -1.82
C TYR A 93 -11.24 10.42 -2.84
N ALA A 94 -11.31 10.77 -4.13
CA ALA A 94 -11.48 9.83 -5.24
C ALA A 94 -10.31 8.85 -5.48
N TYR A 95 -9.15 9.03 -4.82
CA TYR A 95 -8.10 8.01 -4.80
C TYR A 95 -7.70 7.52 -3.41
N SER A 96 -8.29 8.06 -2.32
CA SER A 96 -7.89 7.71 -0.97
C SER A 96 -8.08 6.20 -0.71
N PRO A 97 -7.00 5.43 -0.44
CA PRO A 97 -7.09 3.98 -0.33
C PRO A 97 -8.08 3.52 0.75
N LEU A 98 -8.04 4.14 1.94
CA LEU A 98 -8.94 3.80 3.05
C LEU A 98 -10.42 3.93 2.68
N HIS A 99 -10.77 4.94 1.87
CA HIS A 99 -12.15 5.28 1.53
C HIS A 99 -12.68 4.50 0.31
N HIS A 100 -11.77 3.89 -0.47
CA HIS A 100 -12.10 3.13 -1.69
C HIS A 100 -12.10 1.61 -1.47
N ILE A 101 -12.05 1.13 -0.22
CA ILE A 101 -12.25 -0.28 0.09
C ILE A 101 -13.74 -0.64 0.02
N VAL A 102 -14.07 -1.54 -0.91
CA VAL A 102 -15.42 -2.03 -1.23
C VAL A 102 -15.68 -3.35 -0.49
N LYS A 103 -16.81 -3.42 0.24
CA LYS A 103 -17.23 -4.62 0.97
C LYS A 103 -17.59 -5.74 -0.02
N GLY A 104 -17.07 -6.94 0.22
CA GLY A 104 -17.29 -8.13 -0.61
C GLY A 104 -16.35 -8.23 -1.81
N CYS A 105 -15.46 -7.27 -2.04
CA CYS A 105 -14.44 -7.37 -3.07
C CYS A 105 -13.36 -8.38 -2.67
N CYS A 106 -12.91 -9.22 -3.61
CA CYS A 106 -11.80 -10.16 -3.39
C CYS A 106 -10.46 -9.49 -3.70
N TYR A 107 -9.89 -8.82 -2.70
CA TYR A 107 -8.59 -8.14 -2.81
C TYR A 107 -7.42 -9.14 -2.86
N PRO A 108 -6.30 -8.79 -3.51
CA PRO A 108 -5.11 -9.64 -3.55
C PRO A 108 -4.55 -9.91 -2.13
N PRO A 109 -3.82 -11.02 -1.93
CA PRO A 109 -3.06 -11.24 -0.71
C PRO A 109 -2.22 -10.01 -0.39
N THR A 110 -2.41 -9.44 0.80
CA THR A 110 -1.81 -8.16 1.18
C THR A 110 -1.01 -8.30 2.47
N LEU A 111 0.26 -7.89 2.45
CA LEU A 111 1.08 -7.73 3.65
C LEU A 111 1.41 -6.25 3.86
N ILE A 112 0.69 -5.64 4.78
CA ILE A 112 0.86 -4.24 5.18
C ILE A 112 2.00 -4.19 6.20
N THR A 113 2.99 -3.31 6.01
CA THR A 113 4.05 -3.11 7.00
C THR A 113 4.06 -1.69 7.54
N THR A 114 4.28 -1.54 8.84
CA THR A 114 4.44 -0.23 9.51
C THR A 114 5.36 -0.40 10.74
N ALA A 115 5.62 0.68 11.48
CA ALA A 115 6.48 0.65 12.66
C ALA A 115 5.87 1.46 13.81
N ASP A 116 6.03 1.00 15.05
CA ASP A 116 5.36 1.57 16.22
C ASP A 116 5.79 3.00 16.60
N HIS A 117 6.98 3.43 16.19
CA HIS A 117 7.51 4.78 16.42
C HIS A 117 7.68 5.57 15.10
N ASP A 118 6.90 5.27 14.07
CA ASP A 118 6.89 6.08 12.85
C ASP A 118 6.14 7.41 13.10
N ASP A 119 6.90 8.46 13.38
CA ASP A 119 6.40 9.82 13.55
C ASP A 119 6.37 10.61 12.24
N ARG A 120 6.88 10.04 11.14
CA ARG A 120 6.81 10.65 9.81
C ARG A 120 5.46 10.36 9.17
N VAL A 121 5.14 9.08 8.96
CA VAL A 121 3.80 8.63 8.51
C VAL A 121 3.18 7.82 9.63
N VAL A 122 2.23 8.40 10.36
CA VAL A 122 1.71 7.77 11.57
C VAL A 122 1.13 6.36 11.29
N PRO A 123 1.37 5.36 12.16
CA PRO A 123 0.99 3.97 11.90
C PRO A 123 -0.52 3.76 11.77
N ALA A 124 -1.31 4.70 12.31
CA ALA A 124 -2.76 4.73 12.21
C ALA A 124 -3.28 4.65 10.76
N HIS A 125 -2.53 5.14 9.76
CA HIS A 125 -2.86 4.92 8.36
C HIS A 125 -2.91 3.44 8.00
N SER A 126 -1.85 2.70 8.35
CA SER A 126 -1.77 1.26 8.10
C SER A 126 -2.77 0.47 8.95
N PHE A 127 -2.99 0.88 10.21
CA PHE A 127 -3.96 0.23 11.09
C PHE A 127 -5.39 0.31 10.57
N LYS A 128 -5.85 1.52 10.22
CA LYS A 128 -7.20 1.72 9.68
C LYS A 128 -7.39 0.99 8.34
N PHE A 129 -6.38 1.06 7.46
CA PHE A 129 -6.42 0.37 6.18
C PHE A 129 -6.50 -1.15 6.35
N ALA A 130 -5.64 -1.74 7.19
CA ALA A 130 -5.68 -3.17 7.50
C ALA A 130 -7.04 -3.61 8.06
N ALA A 131 -7.55 -2.90 9.07
CA ALA A 131 -8.82 -3.23 9.70
C ALA A 131 -9.99 -3.15 8.70
N ARG A 132 -10.04 -2.08 7.89
CA ARG A 132 -11.08 -1.90 6.88
C ARG A 132 -11.00 -2.96 5.79
N LEU A 133 -9.80 -3.29 5.34
CA LEU A 133 -9.55 -4.28 4.29
C LEU A 133 -9.91 -5.70 4.76
N GLN A 134 -9.52 -6.08 5.98
CA GLN A 134 -9.92 -7.34 6.61
C GLN A 134 -11.45 -7.46 6.73
N ALA A 135 -12.11 -6.40 7.19
CA ALA A 135 -13.57 -6.40 7.36
C ALA A 135 -14.35 -6.40 6.03
N ALA A 136 -13.72 -5.94 4.94
CA ALA A 136 -14.34 -5.84 3.63
C ALA A 136 -14.03 -7.04 2.72
N GLN A 137 -12.98 -7.82 3.02
CA GLN A 137 -12.50 -8.91 2.19
C GLN A 137 -13.62 -9.92 1.87
N GLY A 138 -13.84 -10.18 0.58
CA GLY A 138 -14.90 -11.05 0.06
C GLY A 138 -14.47 -12.49 -0.26
N CYS A 139 -13.22 -12.86 0.04
CA CYS A 139 -12.65 -14.18 -0.25
C CYS A 139 -11.58 -14.57 0.78
N ASP A 140 -11.03 -15.78 0.69
CA ASP A 140 -10.11 -16.32 1.70
C ASP A 140 -8.64 -15.85 1.56
N LYS A 141 -8.38 -14.85 0.70
CA LYS A 141 -7.02 -14.30 0.50
C LYS A 141 -6.58 -13.50 1.74
N PRO A 142 -5.35 -13.74 2.25
CA PRO A 142 -4.94 -13.16 3.52
C PRO A 142 -4.69 -11.65 3.43
N VAL A 143 -5.12 -10.93 4.47
CA VAL A 143 -4.79 -9.52 4.70
C VAL A 143 -4.10 -9.43 6.05
N LEU A 144 -2.80 -9.20 6.02
CA LEU A 144 -1.94 -9.19 7.20
C LEU A 144 -1.37 -7.79 7.44
N ILE A 145 -1.12 -7.48 8.71
CA ILE A 145 -0.34 -6.30 9.09
C ILE A 145 0.82 -6.73 10.00
N ARG A 146 2.03 -6.29 9.63
CA ARG A 146 3.26 -6.49 10.40
C ARG A 146 3.71 -5.15 10.97
N ILE A 147 3.73 -5.06 12.29
CA ILE A 147 4.11 -3.85 13.03
C ILE A 147 5.50 -4.08 13.60
N GLU A 148 6.50 -3.40 13.04
CA GLU A 148 7.85 -3.46 13.57
C GLU A 148 7.93 -2.66 14.88
N THR A 149 8.46 -3.28 15.93
CA THR A 149 8.61 -2.63 17.23
C THR A 149 9.96 -1.96 17.36
N LYS A 150 10.07 -0.88 18.14
CA LYS A 150 11.33 -0.13 18.32
C LYS A 150 11.94 0.28 16.97
N ALA A 151 11.10 0.74 16.05
CA ALA A 151 11.51 1.24 14.75
C ALA A 151 10.63 2.43 14.34
N GLY A 152 11.21 3.36 13.59
CA GLY A 152 10.48 4.45 12.96
C GLY A 152 10.30 4.23 11.46
N HIS A 153 10.19 5.32 10.70
CA HIS A 153 9.84 5.27 9.28
C HIS A 153 10.79 4.44 8.39
N GLY A 154 12.07 4.34 8.76
CA GLY A 154 13.01 3.48 8.05
C GLY A 154 14.48 3.80 8.30
N ALA A 155 14.82 5.09 8.45
CA ALA A 155 16.18 5.51 8.75
C ALA A 155 16.66 4.96 10.10
N GLY A 156 17.91 4.48 10.16
CA GLY A 156 18.51 3.93 11.38
C GLY A 156 18.00 2.56 11.82
N LYS A 157 17.18 1.87 10.99
CA LYS A 157 16.71 0.52 11.30
C LYS A 157 17.90 -0.47 11.38
N PRO A 158 18.08 -1.21 12.48
CA PRO A 158 19.14 -2.21 12.60
C PRO A 158 19.10 -3.25 11.48
N THR A 159 20.27 -3.65 10.97
CA THR A 159 20.39 -4.66 9.90
C THR A 159 19.63 -5.95 10.22
N THR A 160 19.60 -6.37 11.48
CA THR A 160 18.85 -7.56 11.91
C THR A 160 17.34 -7.44 11.69
N LYS A 161 16.76 -6.24 11.86
CA LYS A 161 15.35 -5.97 11.56
C LYS A 161 15.11 -5.92 10.05
N ILE A 162 16.03 -5.33 9.29
CA ILE A 162 15.96 -5.31 7.81
C ILE A 162 15.95 -6.73 7.24
N ILE A 163 16.83 -7.60 7.74
CA ILE A 163 16.91 -9.01 7.33
C ILE A 163 15.57 -9.72 7.61
N ARG A 164 15.01 -9.55 8.82
CA ARG A 164 13.74 -10.19 9.20
C ARG A 164 12.56 -9.70 8.37
N GLU A 165 12.42 -8.38 8.20
CA GLU A 165 11.35 -7.80 7.38
C GLU A 165 11.45 -8.26 5.92
N THR A 166 12.67 -8.32 5.38
CA THR A 166 12.91 -8.82 4.02
C THR A 166 12.55 -10.29 3.90
N ALA A 167 12.97 -11.12 4.86
CA ALA A 167 12.62 -12.54 4.89
C ALA A 167 11.10 -12.76 4.95
N ASP A 168 10.39 -12.04 5.82
CA ASP A 168 8.93 -12.13 5.95
C ASP A 168 8.22 -11.74 4.65
N ARG A 169 8.65 -10.64 4.01
CA ARG A 169 8.09 -10.18 2.72
C ARG A 169 8.29 -11.21 1.61
N TRP A 170 9.50 -11.74 1.46
CA TRP A 170 9.78 -12.74 0.43
C TRP A 170 9.10 -14.08 0.71
N ALA A 171 9.06 -14.53 1.96
CA ALA A 171 8.33 -15.74 2.34
C ALA A 171 6.82 -15.61 2.03
N PHE A 172 6.24 -14.45 2.32
CA PHE A 172 4.87 -14.13 1.95
C PHE A 172 4.67 -14.22 0.42
N LEU A 173 5.52 -13.54 -0.37
CA LEU A 173 5.41 -13.60 -1.83
C LEU A 173 5.60 -15.02 -2.39
N VAL A 174 6.58 -15.78 -1.89
CA VAL A 174 6.81 -17.17 -2.32
C VAL A 174 5.55 -18.01 -2.10
N LYS A 175 4.92 -17.87 -0.94
CA LYS A 175 3.70 -18.60 -0.59
C LYS A 175 2.53 -18.17 -1.47
N GLU A 176 2.20 -16.88 -1.48
CA GLU A 176 0.97 -16.37 -2.10
C GLU A 176 1.03 -16.38 -3.64
N LEU A 177 2.22 -16.21 -4.22
CA LEU A 177 2.42 -16.35 -5.66
C LEU A 177 2.72 -17.80 -6.08
N GLY A 178 2.79 -18.77 -5.16
CA GLY A 178 3.10 -20.16 -5.46
C GLY A 178 4.44 -20.35 -6.18
N VAL A 179 5.49 -19.69 -5.70
CA VAL A 179 6.86 -19.81 -6.23
C VAL A 179 7.47 -21.12 -5.72
N LYS A 180 7.99 -21.95 -6.62
CA LYS A 180 8.71 -23.17 -6.25
C LYS A 180 10.17 -22.82 -5.94
N ILE A 181 10.59 -23.02 -4.70
CA ILE A 181 12.00 -22.89 -4.31
C ILE A 181 12.72 -24.20 -4.66
N GLN A 182 13.77 -24.12 -5.49
CA GLN A 182 14.67 -25.24 -5.70
C GLN A 182 15.60 -25.37 -4.48
N LYS A 183 15.66 -26.58 -3.92
CA LYS A 183 16.58 -26.92 -2.83
C LYS A 183 17.92 -27.36 -3.38
#